data_AF-A0A942CV77-F1
#
_entry.id   AF-A0A942CV77-F1
#
_cell.length_a   1.000
_cell.length_b   1.000
_cell.length_c   1.000
_cell.angle_alpha   90.00
_cell.angle_beta   90.00
_cell.angle_gamma   90.00
#
_symmetry.space_group_name_H-M   'P 1'
#
loop_
_entity.id
_entity.type
_entity.pdbx_description
1 polymer ?
#
loop_
_entity_poly.entity_id
_entity_poly.type
_entity_poly.pdbx_seq_one_letter_code
_entity_poly.pdbx_strand_id
1 'polypeptide(L)' 'PAGIFGDFYRWYFRKVLPKVGGAISGDAAAYKYLPSSVSRFFRPEELCDLMRFVGLQDVRAFVWTGGTVALHTGIKA' A
#
# COMPACT_ATOMS: atom_id res chain seq x y z
N PRO A 1 -1.43 6.87 -3.89
CA PRO A 1 -2.02 7.98 -4.68
C PRO A 1 -1.00 8.65 -5.60
N ALA A 2 -1.45 9.13 -6.78
CA ALA A 2 -0.63 9.83 -7.77
C ALA A 2 -0.85 11.36 -7.73
N GLY A 3 0.13 12.12 -8.24
CA GLY A 3 0.09 13.59 -8.26
C GLY A 3 0.36 14.27 -6.92
N ILE A 4 0.11 15.58 -6.85
CA ILE A 4 0.42 16.46 -5.69
C ILE A 4 -0.25 15.95 -4.40
N PHE A 5 -1.46 15.41 -4.49
CA PHE A 5 -2.16 14.76 -3.38
C PHE A 5 -1.42 13.51 -2.87
N GLY A 6 -0.84 12.71 -3.78
CA GLY A 6 -0.03 11.56 -3.42
C GLY A 6 1.26 11.93 -2.70
N ASP A 7 1.89 13.03 -3.09
CA ASP A 7 3.13 13.49 -2.48
C ASP A 7 2.91 14.10 -1.10
N PHE A 8 1.82 14.87 -0.92
CA PHE A 8 1.40 15.34 0.39
C PHE A 8 1.02 14.19 1.32
N TYR A 9 0.28 13.21 0.83
CA TYR A 9 -0.05 12.00 1.59
C TYR A 9 1.20 11.23 2.02
N ARG A 10 2.17 11.03 1.11
CA ARG A 10 3.47 10.40 1.43
C ARG A 10 4.25 11.17 2.48
N TRP A 11 4.24 12.51 2.44
CA TRP A 11 4.90 13.34 3.46
C TRP A 11 4.24 13.20 4.84
N TYR A 12 2.91 13.29 4.89
CA TYR A 12 2.14 13.08 6.13
C TYR A 12 2.42 11.68 6.71
N PHE A 13 2.35 10.65 5.87
CA PHE A 13 2.53 9.26 6.28
C PHE A 13 3.96 8.95 6.77
N ARG A 14 4.98 9.60 6.19
CA ARG A 14 6.38 9.40 6.59
C ARG A 14 6.83 10.24 7.79
N LYS A 15 6.29 11.45 7.97
CA LYS A 15 6.79 12.39 8.98
C LYS A 15 5.84 12.64 10.15
N VAL A 16 4.54 12.63 9.91
CA VAL A 16 3.53 12.97 10.92
C VAL A 16 3.00 11.71 11.60
N LEU A 17 2.57 10.72 10.81
CA LEU A 17 2.00 9.47 11.32
C LEU A 17 2.92 8.72 12.31
N PRO A 18 4.24 8.57 12.09
CA PRO A 18 5.10 7.82 13.02
C PRO A 18 5.34 8.56 14.33
N LYS A 19 5.36 9.90 14.30
CA LYS A 19 5.55 10.73 15.50
C LYS A 19 4.31 10.77 16.36
N VAL A 20 3.14 10.94 15.75
CA VAL A 20 1.85 10.95 16.45
C VAL A 20 1.48 9.54 16.91
N GLY A 21 1.63 8.54 16.03
CA GLY A 21 1.38 7.14 16.35
C GLY A 21 2.26 6.63 17.49
N GLY A 22 3.57 6.88 17.43
CA GLY A 22 4.48 6.50 18.52
C GLY A 22 4.25 7.24 19.84
N ALA A 23 3.81 8.51 19.79
CA ALA A 23 3.47 9.28 20.99
C ALA A 23 2.18 8.80 21.69
N ILE A 24 1.21 8.29 20.92
CA ILE A 24 -0.08 7.81 21.46
C ILE A 24 -0.01 6.33 21.85
N SER A 25 0.64 5.48 21.06
CA SER A 25 0.64 4.03 21.29
C SER A 25 1.72 3.56 22.26
N GLY A 26 2.77 4.36 22.52
CA GLY A 26 3.95 3.94 23.28
C GLY A 26 4.86 2.93 22.55
N ASP A 27 4.40 2.35 21.44
CA ASP A 27 5.15 1.43 20.59
C ASP A 27 5.45 2.08 19.23
N ALA A 28 6.57 2.78 19.19
CA ALA A 28 7.07 3.45 18.00
C ALA A 28 7.52 2.46 16.89
N ALA A 29 7.75 1.18 17.21
CA ALA A 29 8.26 0.21 16.24
C ALA A 29 7.17 -0.20 15.23
N ALA A 30 5.94 -0.44 15.69
CA ALA A 30 4.80 -0.78 14.84
C ALA A 30 4.47 0.34 13.84
N TYR A 31 4.50 1.60 14.29
CA TYR A 31 4.23 2.77 13.45
C TYR A 31 5.41 3.20 12.57
N LYS A 32 6.60 2.62 12.78
CA LYS A 32 7.76 2.74 11.86
C LYS A 32 7.76 1.63 10.81
N TYR A 33 7.28 0.43 11.15
CA TYR A 33 7.18 -0.69 10.21
C TYR A 33 6.16 -0.40 9.09
N LEU A 34 4.98 0.11 9.44
CA LEU A 34 3.88 0.33 8.48
C LEU A 34 4.27 1.26 7.30
N PRO A 35 4.87 2.45 7.49
CA PRO A 35 5.34 3.28 6.36
C PRO A 35 6.43 2.61 5.53
N SER A 36 7.29 1.82 6.17
CA SER A 36 8.42 1.16 5.50
C SER A 36 7.96 0.00 4.62
N SER A 37 7.00 -0.81 5.08
CA SER A 37 6.45 -1.95 4.34
C SER A 37 5.59 -1.48 3.16
N VAL A 38 4.72 -0.49 3.38
CA VAL A 38 3.86 0.07 2.32
C VAL A 38 4.69 0.70 1.20
N SER A 39 5.84 1.30 1.50
CA SER A 39 6.69 1.92 0.48
C SER A 39 7.39 0.94 -0.46
N ARG A 40 7.50 -0.34 -0.07
CA ARG A 40 8.15 -1.39 -0.86
C ARG A 40 7.16 -2.32 -1.54
N PHE A 41 5.86 -2.13 -1.31
CA PHE A 41 4.83 -2.98 -1.87
C PHE A 41 4.65 -2.68 -3.37
N PHE A 42 4.29 -3.72 -4.12
CA PHE A 42 4.05 -3.63 -5.55
C PHE A 42 2.91 -2.65 -5.87
N ARG A 43 3.03 -1.96 -7.01
CA ARG A 43 1.89 -1.24 -7.58
C ARG A 43 0.80 -2.24 -7.97
N PRO A 44 -0.48 -1.80 -8.04
CA PRO A 44 -1.59 -2.72 -8.33
C PRO A 44 -1.37 -3.55 -9.60
N GLU A 45 -0.86 -2.94 -10.67
CA GLU A 45 -0.59 -3.59 -11.95
C GLU A 45 0.57 -4.59 -11.85
N GLU A 46 1.67 -4.21 -11.17
CA GLU A 46 2.82 -5.08 -10.94
C GLU A 46 2.43 -6.34 -10.16
N LEU A 47 1.55 -6.20 -9.17
CA LEU A 47 1.03 -7.33 -8.42
C LEU A 47 0.11 -8.22 -9.27
N CYS A 48 -0.71 -7.63 -10.15
CA CYS A 48 -1.52 -8.40 -11.10
C CYS A 48 -0.63 -9.25 -12.02
N ASP A 49 0.47 -8.70 -12.52
CA ASP A 49 1.40 -9.41 -13.39
C ASP A 49 2.08 -10.57 -12.66
N LEU A 50 2.48 -10.36 -11.40
CA LEU A 50 2.98 -11.43 -10.54
C LEU A 50 1.92 -12.54 -10.32
N MET A 51 0.67 -12.17 -10.08
CA MET A 51 -0.43 -13.14 -9.90
C MET A 51 -0.65 -13.97 -11.17
N ARG A 52 -0.62 -13.35 -12.35
CA ARG A 52 -0.71 -14.07 -13.64
C ARG A 52 0.49 -14.97 -13.86
N PHE A 53 1.69 -14.50 -13.52
CA PHE A 53 2.93 -15.26 -13.65
C PHE A 53 2.92 -16.56 -12.84
N VAL A 54 2.34 -16.55 -11.64
CA VAL A 54 2.19 -17.75 -10.80
C VAL A 54 1.00 -18.64 -11.18
N GLY A 55 0.31 -18.33 -12.28
CA GLY A 55 -0.75 -19.17 -12.86
C GLY A 55 -2.17 -18.87 -12.39
N LEU A 56 -2.42 -17.75 -11.69
CA LEU A 56 -3.79 -17.32 -11.40
C LEU A 56 -4.47 -16.78 -12.68
N GLN A 57 -5.74 -17.14 -12.86
CA GLN A 57 -6.57 -16.71 -13.98
C GLN A 57 -7.58 -15.64 -13.55
N ASP A 58 -8.20 -14.95 -14.52
CA ASP A 58 -9.16 -13.85 -14.30
C ASP A 58 -8.66 -12.80 -13.27
N VAL A 59 -7.38 -12.44 -13.38
CA VAL A 59 -6.75 -11.51 -12.43
C VAL A 59 -7.23 -10.09 -12.69
N ARG A 60 -7.87 -9.51 -11.68
CA ARG A 60 -8.40 -8.13 -11.69
C ARG A 60 -7.91 -7.35 -10.47
N ALA A 61 -7.74 -6.04 -10.64
CA ALA A 61 -7.48 -5.11 -9.54
C ALA A 61 -8.51 -3.99 -9.54
N PHE A 62 -9.02 -3.66 -8.35
CA PHE A 62 -9.95 -2.56 -8.11
C PHE A 62 -9.28 -1.55 -7.20
N VAL A 63 -8.99 -0.37 -7.73
CA VAL A 63 -8.28 0.68 -7.02
C VAL A 63 -9.28 1.63 -6.36
N TRP A 64 -9.11 1.88 -5.07
CA TRP A 64 -9.97 2.77 -4.27
C TRP A 64 -9.18 3.86 -3.57
N THR A 65 -9.93 4.88 -3.09
CA THR A 65 -9.40 6.00 -2.30
C THR A 65 -8.19 6.66 -2.96
N GLY A 66 -8.31 6.95 -4.26
CA GLY A 66 -7.28 7.61 -5.05
C GLY A 66 -5.98 6.80 -5.20
N GLY A 67 -6.03 5.48 -5.10
CA GLY A 67 -4.84 4.63 -5.17
C GLY A 67 -4.10 4.49 -3.85
N THR A 68 -4.83 4.52 -2.74
CA THR A 68 -4.29 4.20 -1.40
C THR A 68 -4.53 2.73 -1.07
N VAL A 69 -5.61 2.15 -1.59
CA VAL A 69 -5.99 0.75 -1.39
C VAL A 69 -6.34 0.13 -2.74
N ALA A 70 -5.98 -1.13 -2.95
CA ALA A 70 -6.43 -1.91 -4.09
C ALA A 70 -6.89 -3.30 -3.62
N LEU A 71 -8.00 -3.80 -4.18
CA LEU A 71 -8.40 -5.20 -4.06
C LEU A 71 -7.95 -5.95 -5.30
N HIS A 72 -7.23 -7.05 -5.09
CA HIS A 72 -6.83 -7.97 -6.13
C HIS A 72 -7.65 -9.26 -6.04
N THR A 73 -8.18 -9.71 -7.17
CA THR A 73 -8.91 -10.99 -7.28
C THR A 73 -8.24 -11.86 -8.34
N GLY A 74 -8.22 -13.17 -8.12
CA GLY A 74 -7.77 -14.16 -9.10
C GLY A 74 -8.33 -15.54 -8.79
N ILE A 75 -8.49 -16.36 -9.81
CA ILE A 75 -9.05 -17.71 -9.73
C ILE A 75 -7.91 -18.72 -9.93
N LYS A 76 -7.83 -19.71 -9.04
CA LYS A 76 -6.94 -20.86 -9.21
C LYS A 76 -7.66 -21.94 -9.99
N ALA A 77 -7.08 -22.40 -11.09
CA ALA A 77 -7.54 -23.55 -11.85
C ALA A 77 -7.29 -24.87 -11.12
#